data_AF-A0AAD5J0I7-F1
#
_entry.id   AF-A0AAD5J0I7-F1
#
_cell.length_a   1.000
_cell.length_b   1.000
_cell.length_c   1.000
_cell.angle_alpha   90.00
_cell.angle_beta   90.00
_cell.angle_gamma   90.00
#
_symmetry.space_group_name_H-M   'P 1'
#
loop_
_entity.id
_entity.type
_entity.pdbx_description
1 polymer ?
#
loop_
_entity_poly.entity_id
_entity_poly.type
_entity_poly.pdbx_seq_one_letter_code
_entity_poly.pdbx_strand_id
1 'polypeptide(L)'
;MDVVVKSSSSPSLLSSSWLGPELKAWQTRNWKQQHRATGTSTSVIKMRDRSKNRKPLQRGRNLSIEAIQAIQALKRANQNHHNNINSLEQVFDSKFRRLLKFDMMAVLRELLRQKHCLLALKVFEDIRKEDWYKPQVSLYADMIQVFAESELFEHVQLVYLYLKSENCLEPEIVGFNALFRSLMSFNLTGLVMDCYDLMKSVDCEPNRTSFRILINGLDGIAEEEGSSAILKQDALKIYGDLEFLKEEEEEEIIVTKNGLLRRRQIS
;
A
#
# COMPACT_ATOMS: atom_id res chain seq x y z
N MET A 1 24.24 36.86 -24.40
CA MET A 1 25.44 36.33 -25.07
C MET A 1 25.20 34.85 -25.26
N ASP A 2 24.64 34.49 -26.41
CA ASP A 2 24.54 33.10 -26.86
C ASP A 2 25.24 33.03 -28.22
N VAL A 3 26.29 32.22 -28.26
CA VAL A 3 27.16 32.03 -29.41
C VAL A 3 26.57 30.90 -30.26
N VAL A 4 26.06 31.25 -31.43
CA VAL A 4 25.72 30.28 -32.48
C VAL A 4 26.99 30.02 -33.30
N VAL A 5 27.60 28.85 -33.11
CA VAL A 5 28.70 28.39 -33.97
C VAL A 5 28.11 27.74 -35.22
N LYS A 6 28.42 28.34 -36.38
CA LYS A 6 28.14 27.80 -37.72
C LYS A 6 29.24 26.81 -38.13
N SER A 7 28.82 25.67 -38.68
CA SER A 7 29.57 24.87 -39.66
C SER A 7 28.49 24.28 -40.59
N SER A 8 28.61 24.24 -41.92
CA SER A 8 29.78 23.96 -42.73
C SER A 8 29.58 24.44 -44.18
N SER A 9 30.71 24.47 -44.87
CA SER A 9 31.05 24.96 -46.21
C SER A 9 30.17 24.47 -47.37
N SER A 10 29.88 25.39 -48.29
CA SER A 10 29.37 25.10 -49.64
C SER A 10 30.53 24.78 -50.59
N PRO A 11 30.49 23.68 -51.37
CA PRO A 11 31.45 23.48 -52.46
C PRO A 11 30.99 24.19 -53.74
N SER A 12 31.93 24.88 -54.36
CA SER A 12 31.87 25.56 -55.65
C SER A 12 31.46 24.64 -56.80
N LEU A 13 30.60 25.15 -57.68
CA LEU A 13 30.26 24.55 -58.97
C LEU A 13 31.47 24.58 -59.92
N LEU A 14 32.09 23.44 -60.17
CA LEU A 14 33.02 23.28 -61.27
C LEU A 14 32.25 22.96 -62.56
N SER A 15 32.47 23.84 -63.54
CA SER A 15 32.14 23.66 -64.94
C SER A 15 32.95 22.49 -65.52
N SER A 16 32.29 21.53 -66.16
CA SER A 16 32.69 21.10 -67.50
C SER A 16 31.71 20.08 -68.09
N SER A 17 31.44 20.32 -69.37
CA SER A 17 31.00 19.39 -70.40
C SER A 17 31.66 18.02 -70.27
N TRP A 18 30.96 16.98 -70.74
CA TRP A 18 31.33 15.54 -70.82
C TRP A 18 30.72 14.64 -69.75
N LEU A 19 29.38 14.55 -69.72
CA LEU A 19 28.63 13.45 -69.10
C LEU A 19 27.41 13.12 -69.99
N GLY A 20 27.22 11.82 -70.28
CA GLY A 20 26.15 11.31 -71.14
C GLY A 20 24.73 11.45 -70.56
N PRO A 21 23.68 11.21 -71.38
CA PRO A 21 22.28 11.46 -71.00
C PRO A 21 21.80 10.74 -69.74
N GLU A 22 22.37 9.57 -69.40
CA GLU A 22 21.95 8.79 -68.23
C GLU A 22 22.42 9.35 -66.87
N LEU A 23 23.53 10.09 -66.81
CA LEU A 23 24.04 10.68 -65.56
C LEU A 23 23.35 12.02 -65.20
N LYS A 24 22.81 12.74 -66.19
CA LYS A 24 21.93 13.90 -65.95
C LYS A 24 20.57 13.50 -65.36
N ALA A 25 20.04 12.34 -65.74
CA ALA A 25 18.80 11.79 -65.17
C ALA A 25 18.98 11.30 -63.72
N TRP A 26 20.18 10.84 -63.35
CA TRP A 26 20.50 10.42 -61.98
C TRP A 26 20.64 11.61 -61.02
N GLN A 27 21.27 12.72 -61.43
CA GLN A 27 21.34 13.95 -60.63
C GLN A 27 19.97 14.64 -60.44
N THR A 28 19.09 14.63 -61.44
CA THR A 28 17.75 15.24 -61.34
C THR A 28 16.73 14.38 -60.57
N ARG A 29 16.89 13.05 -60.52
CA ARG A 29 16.04 12.17 -59.67
C ARG A 29 16.40 12.24 -58.18
N ASN A 30 17.68 12.35 -57.83
CA ASN A 30 18.08 12.53 -56.42
C ASN A 30 17.75 13.93 -55.87
N TRP A 31 17.75 14.98 -56.69
CA TRP A 31 17.34 16.32 -56.25
C TRP A 31 15.87 16.41 -55.81
N LYS A 32 14.96 15.67 -56.48
CA LYS A 32 13.53 15.63 -56.13
C LYS A 32 13.20 14.74 -54.91
N GLN A 33 14.14 13.93 -54.42
CA GLN A 33 14.00 13.18 -53.16
C GLN A 33 14.64 13.89 -51.96
N GLN A 34 15.67 14.73 -52.15
CA GLN A 34 16.31 15.47 -51.05
C GLN A 34 15.71 16.86 -50.75
N HIS A 35 14.92 17.45 -51.65
CA HIS A 35 14.25 18.74 -51.40
C HIS A 35 12.73 18.64 -51.55
N ARG A 36 12.10 17.86 -50.67
CA ARG A 36 10.69 18.09 -50.31
C ARG A 36 10.68 19.18 -49.25
N ALA A 37 9.97 20.26 -49.55
CA ALA A 37 9.89 21.50 -48.78
C ALA A 37 9.98 21.30 -47.26
N THR A 38 10.88 22.05 -46.63
CA THR A 38 10.80 22.43 -45.21
C THR A 38 9.52 23.26 -45.02
N GLY A 39 8.37 22.61 -45.04
CA GLY A 39 7.22 23.12 -44.33
C GLY A 39 7.58 23.00 -42.86
N THR A 40 7.70 24.14 -42.17
CA THR A 40 7.72 24.18 -40.71
C THR A 40 6.53 23.37 -40.24
N SER A 41 6.77 22.12 -39.84
CA SER A 41 5.74 21.33 -39.18
C SER A 41 5.61 21.95 -37.80
N THR A 42 4.81 23.01 -37.71
CA THR A 42 4.20 23.43 -36.46
C THR A 42 3.45 22.20 -35.97
N SER A 43 4.13 21.44 -35.12
CA SER A 43 3.52 20.43 -34.29
C SER A 43 2.56 21.21 -33.41
N VAL A 44 1.30 21.33 -33.84
CA VAL A 44 0.27 21.87 -32.97
C VAL A 44 0.16 20.85 -31.85
N ILE A 45 0.83 21.12 -30.73
CA ILE A 45 0.59 20.44 -29.47
C ILE A 45 -0.82 20.84 -29.09
N LYS A 46 -1.81 20.09 -29.59
CA LYS A 46 -3.16 20.13 -29.02
C LYS A 46 -3.02 19.58 -27.61
N MET A 47 -2.90 20.48 -26.64
CA MET A 47 -3.15 20.17 -25.25
C MET A 47 -4.50 19.47 -25.20
N ARG A 48 -4.49 18.16 -24.93
CA ARG A 48 -5.72 17.42 -24.74
C ARG A 48 -6.33 17.98 -23.47
N ASP A 49 -7.44 18.69 -23.62
CA ASP A 49 -8.18 19.25 -22.49
C ASP A 49 -8.56 18.13 -21.53
N ARG A 50 -7.77 17.96 -20.46
CA ARG A 50 -8.03 16.97 -19.40
C ARG A 50 -9.16 17.43 -18.47
N SER A 51 -9.69 18.66 -18.62
CA SER A 51 -10.80 19.12 -17.80
C SER A 51 -12.07 18.29 -18.05
N LYS A 52 -12.27 17.85 -19.30
CA LYS A 52 -13.45 17.08 -19.73
C LYS A 52 -13.35 15.58 -19.48
N ASN A 53 -12.20 15.08 -18.99
CA ASN A 53 -11.98 13.67 -18.67
C ASN A 53 -11.72 13.46 -17.17
N ARG A 54 -12.14 14.40 -16.32
CA ARG A 54 -12.25 14.14 -14.89
C ARG A 54 -13.31 13.05 -14.73
N LYS A 55 -12.85 11.82 -14.55
CA LYS A 55 -13.64 10.77 -13.90
C LYS A 55 -14.29 11.44 -12.68
N PRO A 56 -15.57 11.18 -12.36
CA PRO A 56 -16.17 11.71 -11.15
C PRO A 56 -15.17 11.46 -10.00
N LEU A 57 -14.83 12.51 -9.24
CA LEU A 57 -13.96 12.36 -8.08
C LEU A 57 -14.55 11.21 -7.28
N GLN A 58 -13.83 10.10 -7.24
CA GLN A 58 -14.30 8.91 -6.55
C GLN A 58 -14.56 9.34 -5.12
N ARG A 59 -15.84 9.36 -4.71
CA ARG A 59 -16.20 9.63 -3.33
C ARG A 59 -15.48 8.60 -2.46
N GLY A 60 -14.58 9.08 -1.59
CA GLY A 60 -14.16 8.32 -0.42
C GLY A 60 -12.67 8.32 -0.07
N ARG A 61 -11.73 8.76 -0.92
CA ARG A 61 -10.29 8.72 -0.58
C ARG A 61 -9.51 9.87 -1.21
N ASN A 62 -9.42 10.98 -0.50
CA ASN A 62 -8.72 12.18 -0.94
C ASN A 62 -7.27 12.12 -0.44
N LEU A 63 -6.42 11.32 -1.08
CA LEU A 63 -4.97 11.49 -0.94
C LEU A 63 -4.61 12.89 -1.42
N SER A 64 -3.83 13.63 -0.65
CA SER A 64 -3.27 14.91 -1.09
C SER A 64 -2.32 14.70 -2.28
N ILE A 65 -2.02 15.77 -2.99
CA ILE A 65 -1.09 15.71 -4.13
C ILE A 65 0.31 15.33 -3.63
N GLU A 66 0.68 15.83 -2.46
CA GLU A 66 1.93 15.59 -1.76
C GLU A 66 2.07 14.11 -1.38
N ALA A 67 1.04 13.51 -0.78
CA ALA A 67 1.01 12.09 -0.45
C ALA A 67 1.12 11.22 -1.72
N ILE A 68 0.38 11.56 -2.78
CA ILE A 68 0.44 10.83 -4.07
C ILE A 68 1.86 10.90 -4.65
N GLN A 69 2.46 12.08 -4.67
CA GLN A 69 3.81 12.28 -5.19
C GLN A 69 4.85 11.53 -4.37
N ALA A 70 4.74 11.54 -3.04
CA ALA A 70 5.61 10.80 -2.14
C ALA A 70 5.52 9.28 -2.39
N ILE A 71 4.31 8.70 -2.42
CA ILE A 71 4.10 7.27 -2.71
C ILE A 71 4.74 6.89 -4.05
N GLN A 72 4.49 7.68 -5.09
CA GLN A 72 5.04 7.39 -6.41
C GLN A 72 6.57 7.48 -6.44
N ALA A 73 7.16 8.45 -5.74
CA ALA A 73 8.61 8.59 -5.65
C ALA A 73 9.24 7.42 -4.89
N LEU A 74 8.67 7.06 -3.74
CA LEU A 74 9.12 5.93 -2.91
C LEU A 74 9.09 4.62 -3.70
N LYS A 75 7.98 4.34 -4.38
CA LYS A 75 7.84 3.14 -5.22
C LYS A 75 8.85 3.09 -6.36
N ARG A 76 9.06 4.21 -7.06
CA ARG A 76 10.04 4.30 -8.15
C ARG A 76 11.47 4.08 -7.65
N ALA A 77 11.83 4.66 -6.50
CA ALA A 77 13.14 4.44 -5.91
C ALA A 77 13.32 2.98 -5.46
N ASN A 78 12.29 2.38 -4.87
CA ASN A 78 12.31 0.99 -4.40
C ASN A 78 12.46 -0.03 -5.53
N GLN A 79 11.86 0.22 -6.69
CA GLN A 79 12.01 -0.66 -7.86
C GLN A 79 13.43 -0.64 -8.44
N ASN A 80 14.18 0.44 -8.23
CA ASN A 80 15.55 0.61 -8.72
C ASN A 80 16.61 0.20 -7.68
N HIS A 81 16.24 -0.60 -6.67
CA HIS A 81 17.08 -0.92 -5.50
C HIS A 81 18.44 -1.51 -5.84
N HIS A 82 18.57 -2.23 -6.96
CA HIS A 82 19.82 -2.84 -7.41
C HIS A 82 20.90 -1.80 -7.79
N ASN A 83 20.52 -0.55 -8.09
CA ASN A 83 21.47 0.44 -8.62
C ASN A 83 21.90 1.48 -7.57
N ASN A 84 21.06 1.81 -6.57
CA ASN A 84 21.42 2.85 -5.60
C ASN A 84 20.52 2.88 -4.34
N ILE A 85 20.96 2.28 -3.23
CA ILE A 85 20.26 2.34 -1.94
C ILE A 85 20.11 3.80 -1.43
N ASN A 86 21.09 4.66 -1.73
CA ASN A 86 21.06 6.07 -1.32
C ASN A 86 19.92 6.84 -2.00
N SER A 87 19.42 6.36 -3.14
CA SER A 87 18.30 6.99 -3.85
C SER A 87 16.99 6.90 -3.06
N LEU A 88 16.71 5.77 -2.41
CA LEU A 88 15.49 5.61 -1.61
C LEU A 88 15.55 6.51 -0.37
N GLU A 89 16.68 6.53 0.33
CA GLU A 89 16.86 7.36 1.53
C GLU A 89 16.71 8.85 1.22
N GLN A 90 17.29 9.32 0.11
CA GLN A 90 17.11 10.69 -0.36
C GLN A 90 15.63 11.04 -0.63
N VAL A 91 14.84 10.08 -1.13
CA VAL A 91 13.39 10.29 -1.32
C VAL A 91 12.68 10.36 0.04
N PHE A 92 13.07 9.55 1.02
CA PHE A 92 12.52 9.65 2.38
C PHE A 92 12.77 11.05 2.97
N ASP A 93 14.01 11.54 2.92
CA ASP A 93 14.38 12.89 3.42
C ASP A 93 13.65 14.02 2.70
N SER A 94 13.61 13.96 1.37
CA SER A 94 13.14 15.08 0.55
C SER A 94 11.64 15.08 0.32
N LYS A 95 10.95 13.93 0.47
CA LYS A 95 9.52 13.78 0.12
C LYS A 95 8.65 13.23 1.24
N PHE A 96 9.12 12.29 2.06
CA PHE A 96 8.27 11.64 3.06
C PHE A 96 8.35 12.33 4.42
N ARG A 97 9.56 12.52 4.98
CA ARG A 97 9.77 13.14 6.31
C ARG A 97 9.39 14.62 6.39
N ARG A 98 9.01 15.22 5.26
CA ARG A 98 8.50 16.61 5.18
C ARG A 98 6.98 16.70 5.14
N LEU A 99 6.30 15.56 5.11
CA LEU A 99 4.84 15.50 5.05
C LEU A 99 4.23 15.83 6.41
N LEU A 100 3.00 16.34 6.37
CA LEU A 100 2.20 16.51 7.57
C LEU A 100 1.67 15.15 8.05
N LYS A 101 1.30 15.07 9.34
CA LYS A 101 0.67 13.90 9.97
C LYS A 101 -0.37 13.21 9.08
N PHE A 102 -1.32 13.96 8.55
CA PHE A 102 -2.40 13.40 7.73
C PHE A 102 -1.86 12.72 6.46
N ASP A 103 -0.88 13.34 5.81
CA ASP A 103 -0.27 12.81 4.59
C ASP A 103 0.61 11.60 4.90
N MET A 104 1.42 11.62 5.95
CA MET A 104 2.22 10.46 6.37
C MET A 104 1.34 9.24 6.63
N MET A 105 0.24 9.42 7.37
CA MET A 105 -0.72 8.35 7.63
C MET A 105 -1.42 7.88 6.35
N ALA A 106 -1.74 8.79 5.43
CA ALA A 106 -2.35 8.44 4.14
C ALA A 106 -1.38 7.65 3.25
N VAL A 107 -0.09 8.01 3.25
CA VAL A 107 0.99 7.27 2.58
C VAL A 107 1.08 5.85 3.14
N LEU A 108 1.15 5.69 4.47
CA LEU A 108 1.19 4.38 5.12
C LEU A 108 0.01 3.50 4.71
N ARG A 109 -1.22 4.02 4.87
CA ARG A 109 -2.45 3.28 4.54
C ARG A 109 -2.52 2.89 3.06
N GLU A 110 -2.08 3.77 2.15
CA GLU A 110 -2.10 3.46 0.72
C GLU A 110 -1.02 2.43 0.32
N LEU A 111 0.15 2.45 0.96
CA LEU A 111 1.18 1.43 0.76
C LEU A 111 0.73 0.06 1.27
N LEU A 112 0.10 0.00 2.46
CA LEU A 112 -0.52 -1.21 3.00
C LEU A 112 -1.60 -1.74 2.05
N ARG A 113 -2.50 -0.87 1.58
CA ARG A 113 -3.56 -1.24 0.63
C ARG A 113 -3.01 -1.81 -0.68
N GLN A 114 -1.83 -1.37 -1.12
CA GLN A 114 -1.14 -1.87 -2.31
C GLN A 114 -0.22 -3.06 -2.02
N LYS A 115 -0.19 -3.56 -0.79
CA LYS A 115 0.71 -4.64 -0.32
C LYS A 115 2.20 -4.36 -0.57
N HIS A 116 2.60 -3.09 -0.54
CA HIS A 116 4.01 -2.70 -0.51
C HIS A 116 4.56 -2.78 0.92
N CYS A 117 4.51 -3.97 1.52
CA CYS A 117 4.71 -4.20 2.96
C CYS A 117 6.05 -3.66 3.48
N LEU A 118 7.16 -3.91 2.79
CA LEU A 118 8.48 -3.45 3.22
C LEU A 118 8.60 -1.91 3.21
N LEU A 119 8.02 -1.25 2.20
CA LEU A 119 7.96 0.22 2.17
C LEU A 119 7.03 0.75 3.26
N ALA A 120 5.90 0.10 3.49
CA ALA A 120 4.98 0.46 4.55
C ALA A 120 5.63 0.33 5.92
N LEU A 121 6.42 -0.72 6.16
CA LEU A 121 7.19 -0.89 7.40
C LEU A 121 8.18 0.25 7.60
N LYS A 122 8.99 0.58 6.58
CA LYS A 122 9.96 1.69 6.68
C LYS A 122 9.28 3.05 6.89
N VAL A 123 8.15 3.29 6.22
CA VAL A 123 7.30 4.48 6.45
C VAL A 123 6.77 4.51 7.88
N PHE A 124 6.34 3.37 8.40
CA PHE A 124 5.84 3.26 9.76
C PHE A 124 6.94 3.49 10.81
N GLU A 125 8.15 2.98 10.60
CA GLU A 125 9.31 3.27 11.46
C GLU A 125 9.62 4.76 11.58
N ASP A 126 9.51 5.53 10.48
CA ASP A 126 9.65 6.98 10.55
C ASP A 126 8.46 7.64 11.24
N ILE A 127 7.23 7.17 11.02
CA ILE A 127 6.04 7.66 11.75
C ILE A 127 6.19 7.48 13.26
N ARG A 128 6.74 6.34 13.73
CA ARG A 128 6.96 6.07 15.16
C ARG A 128 7.94 7.04 15.84
N LYS A 129 8.76 7.75 15.06
CA LYS A 129 9.73 8.74 15.57
C LYS A 129 9.13 10.15 15.68
N GLU A 130 7.94 10.37 15.14
CA GLU A 130 7.31 11.69 15.11
C GLU A 130 6.69 12.06 16.46
N ASP A 131 6.83 13.32 16.88
CA ASP A 131 6.31 13.80 18.17
C ASP A 131 4.79 13.66 18.33
N TRP A 132 4.05 13.68 17.22
CA TRP A 132 2.59 13.56 17.20
C TRP A 132 2.10 12.10 17.22
N TYR A 133 3.03 11.14 17.13
CA TYR A 133 2.71 9.72 17.10
C TYR A 133 2.07 9.29 18.41
N LYS A 134 0.97 8.54 18.27
CA LYS A 134 0.31 7.86 19.36
C LYS A 134 0.00 6.44 18.89
N PRO A 135 0.47 5.41 19.61
CA PRO A 135 0.19 4.02 19.26
C PRO A 135 -1.31 3.74 19.21
N GLN A 136 -1.72 2.95 18.21
CA GLN A 136 -3.10 2.49 18.06
C GLN A 136 -3.07 1.00 17.72
N VAL A 137 -3.70 0.17 18.56
CA VAL A 137 -3.74 -1.29 18.37
C VAL A 137 -4.40 -1.63 17.03
N SER A 138 -5.42 -0.87 16.62
CA SER A 138 -6.07 -1.06 15.31
C SER A 138 -5.12 -0.86 14.12
N LEU A 139 -4.19 0.10 14.18
CA LEU A 139 -3.19 0.28 13.11
C LEU A 139 -2.23 -0.90 13.04
N TYR A 140 -1.80 -1.41 14.20
CA TYR A 140 -0.97 -2.61 14.28
C TYR A 140 -1.70 -3.85 13.75
N ALA A 141 -2.99 -4.00 14.06
CA ALA A 141 -3.84 -5.05 13.52
C ALA A 141 -3.95 -4.99 11.99
N ASP A 142 -4.17 -3.79 11.42
CA ASP A 142 -4.19 -3.58 9.96
C ASP A 142 -2.87 -3.98 9.30
N MET A 143 -1.73 -3.60 9.90
CA MET A 143 -0.40 -3.96 9.40
C MET A 143 -0.15 -5.46 9.46
N ILE A 144 -0.44 -6.09 10.60
CA ILE A 144 -0.27 -7.54 10.79
C ILE A 144 -1.13 -8.32 9.81
N GLN A 145 -2.39 -7.92 9.61
CA GLN A 145 -3.29 -8.52 8.63
C GLN A 145 -2.68 -8.48 7.22
N VAL A 146 -2.27 -7.30 6.75
CA VAL A 146 -1.71 -7.15 5.40
C VAL A 146 -0.40 -7.94 5.23
N PHE A 147 0.42 -8.00 6.27
CA PHE A 147 1.72 -8.69 6.23
C PHE A 147 1.53 -10.21 6.24
N ALA A 148 0.60 -10.71 7.05
CA ALA A 148 0.26 -12.13 7.09
C ALA A 148 -0.42 -12.59 5.78
N GLU A 149 -1.31 -11.76 5.20
CA GLU A 149 -1.86 -11.99 3.85
C GLU A 149 -0.81 -11.99 2.74
N SER A 150 0.37 -11.45 3.02
CA SER A 150 1.52 -11.45 2.09
C SER A 150 2.55 -12.51 2.46
N GLU A 151 2.23 -13.41 3.40
CA GLU A 151 3.08 -14.49 3.91
C GLU A 151 4.41 -13.99 4.53
N LEU A 152 4.47 -12.73 4.98
CA LEU A 152 5.66 -12.11 5.58
C LEU A 152 5.67 -12.30 7.10
N PHE A 153 5.63 -13.55 7.56
CA PHE A 153 5.46 -13.89 8.98
C PHE A 153 6.58 -13.36 9.91
N GLU A 154 7.82 -13.29 9.43
CA GLU A 154 8.92 -12.65 10.18
C GLU A 154 8.62 -11.17 10.47
N HIS A 155 8.02 -10.48 9.50
CA HIS A 155 7.66 -9.07 9.65
C HIS A 155 6.40 -8.90 10.49
N VAL A 156 5.49 -9.88 10.50
CA VAL A 156 4.37 -9.93 11.45
C VAL A 156 4.91 -9.96 12.88
N GLN A 157 5.88 -10.84 13.17
CA GLN A 157 6.52 -10.90 14.49
C GLN A 157 7.21 -9.58 14.84
N LEU A 158 7.92 -8.96 13.90
CA LEU A 158 8.55 -7.65 14.10
C LEU A 158 7.54 -6.55 14.45
N VAL A 159 6.46 -6.44 13.68
CA VAL A 159 5.39 -5.44 13.91
C VAL A 159 4.70 -5.70 15.25
N TYR A 160 4.53 -6.97 15.64
CA TYR A 160 3.98 -7.32 16.94
C TYR A 160 4.94 -6.98 18.10
N LEU A 161 6.25 -7.18 17.93
CA LEU A 161 7.26 -6.73 18.88
C LEU A 161 7.26 -5.21 19.03
N TYR A 162 7.05 -4.48 17.93
CA TYR A 162 6.88 -3.03 17.97
C TYR A 162 5.68 -2.63 18.84
N LEU A 163 4.52 -3.26 18.66
CA LEU A 163 3.35 -3.06 19.52
C LEU A 163 3.67 -3.29 21.01
N LYS A 164 4.35 -4.39 21.35
CA LYS A 164 4.74 -4.70 22.74
C LYS A 164 5.71 -3.69 23.34
N SER A 165 6.51 -3.02 22.50
CA SER A 165 7.49 -2.01 22.92
C SER A 165 6.94 -0.60 23.01
N GLU A 166 5.65 -0.38 22.70
CA GLU A 166 5.06 0.94 22.72
C GLU A 166 4.92 1.49 24.14
N ASN A 167 5.37 2.73 24.32
CA ASN A 167 5.17 3.46 25.55
C ASN A 167 3.78 4.11 25.52
N CYS A 168 3.00 3.98 26.59
CA CYS A 168 1.67 4.58 26.74
C CYS A 168 0.62 4.06 25.72
N LEU A 169 0.58 2.74 25.49
CA LEU A 169 -0.48 2.12 24.69
C LEU A 169 -1.84 2.24 25.41
N GLU A 170 -2.81 2.92 24.80
CA GLU A 170 -4.15 3.09 25.37
C GLU A 170 -5.03 1.83 25.16
N PRO A 171 -5.94 1.50 26.09
CA PRO A 171 -6.89 0.41 25.92
C PRO A 171 -7.77 0.59 24.66
N GLU A 172 -7.66 -0.34 23.71
CA GLU A 172 -8.45 -0.31 22.46
C GLU A 172 -9.09 -1.68 22.18
N ILE A 173 -10.24 -1.98 22.81
CA ILE A 173 -10.95 -3.27 22.68
C ILE A 173 -11.21 -3.65 21.22
N VAL A 174 -11.63 -2.69 20.38
CA VAL A 174 -11.89 -2.93 18.96
C VAL A 174 -10.60 -3.30 18.22
N GLY A 175 -9.48 -2.65 18.53
CA GLY A 175 -8.17 -2.94 17.97
C GLY A 175 -7.65 -4.32 18.37
N PHE A 176 -7.76 -4.68 19.65
CA PHE A 176 -7.40 -6.03 20.12
C PHE A 176 -8.27 -7.11 19.47
N ASN A 177 -9.59 -6.89 19.35
CA ASN A 177 -10.48 -7.82 18.67
C ASN A 177 -10.17 -7.96 17.17
N ALA A 178 -9.68 -6.92 16.51
CA ALA A 178 -9.18 -7.01 15.13
C ALA A 178 -7.87 -7.81 15.07
N LEU A 179 -6.95 -7.55 16.01
CA LEU A 179 -5.67 -8.24 16.10
C LEU A 179 -5.84 -9.74 16.36
N PHE A 180 -6.71 -10.14 17.29
CA PHE A 180 -7.02 -11.55 17.53
C PHE A 180 -7.56 -12.24 16.28
N ARG A 181 -8.54 -11.64 15.58
CA ARG A 181 -9.06 -12.22 14.33
C ARG A 181 -7.96 -12.41 13.30
N SER A 182 -7.07 -11.42 13.15
CA SER A 182 -5.94 -11.51 12.23
C SER A 182 -5.02 -12.68 12.59
N LEU A 183 -4.52 -12.73 13.83
CA LEU A 183 -3.61 -13.78 14.30
C LEU A 183 -4.23 -15.18 14.16
N MET A 184 -5.51 -15.34 14.54
CA MET A 184 -6.22 -16.62 14.43
C MET A 184 -6.42 -17.04 12.97
N SER A 185 -6.75 -16.11 12.07
CA SER A 185 -6.97 -16.42 10.65
C SER A 185 -5.73 -16.95 9.93
N PHE A 186 -4.53 -16.64 10.44
CA PHE A 186 -3.26 -17.12 9.91
C PHE A 186 -2.57 -18.16 10.81
N ASN A 187 -3.31 -18.75 11.76
CA ASN A 187 -2.83 -19.77 12.68
C ASN A 187 -1.55 -19.37 13.47
N LEU A 188 -1.45 -18.09 13.84
CA LEU A 188 -0.32 -17.54 14.61
C LEU A 188 -0.57 -17.69 16.11
N THR A 189 -0.91 -18.90 16.56
CA THR A 189 -1.39 -19.19 17.93
C THR A 189 -0.40 -18.77 19.01
N GLY A 190 0.91 -18.91 18.76
CA GLY A 190 1.95 -18.46 19.68
C GLY A 190 1.90 -16.97 20.00
N LEU A 191 1.33 -16.13 19.13
CA LEU A 191 1.13 -14.69 19.39
C LEU A 191 -0.23 -14.38 20.04
N VAL A 192 -1.19 -15.30 19.99
CA VAL A 192 -2.58 -15.07 20.42
C VAL A 192 -2.66 -14.93 21.93
N MET A 193 -2.11 -15.89 22.67
CA MET A 193 -2.09 -15.82 24.14
C MET A 193 -1.18 -14.69 24.64
N ASP A 194 -0.07 -14.46 23.96
CA ASP A 194 0.79 -13.30 24.16
C ASP A 194 0.01 -11.97 24.01
N CYS A 195 -0.91 -11.90 23.03
CA CYS A 195 -1.74 -10.72 22.78
C CYS A 195 -2.86 -10.59 23.81
N TYR A 196 -3.38 -11.71 24.31
CA TYR A 196 -4.34 -11.72 25.41
C TYR A 196 -3.70 -11.20 26.71
N ASP A 197 -2.46 -11.59 26.99
CA ASP A 197 -1.70 -11.07 28.13
C ASP A 197 -1.34 -9.59 27.95
N LEU A 198 -0.95 -9.18 26.73
CA LEU A 198 -0.75 -7.76 26.43
C LEU A 198 -2.01 -6.94 26.70
N MET A 199 -3.18 -7.41 26.23
CA MET A 199 -4.48 -6.76 26.43
C MET A 199 -4.77 -6.53 27.92
N LYS A 200 -4.55 -7.54 28.76
CA LYS A 200 -4.69 -7.40 30.22
C LYS A 200 -3.66 -6.45 30.83
N SER A 201 -2.41 -6.49 30.35
CA SER A 201 -1.31 -5.67 30.90
C SER A 201 -1.49 -4.18 30.67
N VAL A 202 -2.29 -3.79 29.67
CA VAL A 202 -2.67 -2.40 29.41
C VAL A 202 -4.03 -2.04 29.99
N ASP A 203 -4.52 -2.81 30.98
CA ASP A 203 -5.82 -2.62 31.64
C ASP A 203 -7.01 -2.58 30.65
N CYS A 204 -6.91 -3.32 29.54
CA CYS A 204 -8.00 -3.47 28.58
C CYS A 204 -8.78 -4.75 28.89
N GLU A 205 -9.97 -4.63 29.47
CA GLU A 205 -10.77 -5.81 29.82
C GLU A 205 -11.34 -6.52 28.57
N PRO A 206 -11.13 -7.84 28.42
CA PRO A 206 -11.74 -8.63 27.37
C PRO A 206 -13.26 -8.62 27.47
N ASN A 207 -13.94 -8.40 26.35
CA ASN A 207 -15.39 -8.47 26.30
C ASN A 207 -15.89 -9.83 25.76
N ARG A 208 -17.21 -10.05 25.77
CA ARG A 208 -17.83 -11.25 25.19
C ARG A 208 -17.37 -11.55 23.77
N THR A 209 -17.19 -10.51 22.94
CA THR A 209 -16.67 -10.66 21.57
C THR A 209 -15.20 -11.09 21.56
N SER A 210 -14.36 -10.54 22.45
CA SER A 210 -12.96 -10.96 22.60
C SER A 210 -12.87 -12.44 22.95
N PHE A 211 -13.59 -12.88 23.98
CA PHE A 211 -13.59 -14.29 24.39
C PHE A 211 -14.13 -15.21 23.31
N ARG A 212 -15.20 -14.82 22.62
CA ARG A 212 -15.76 -15.61 21.51
C ARG A 212 -14.74 -15.82 20.39
N ILE A 213 -14.06 -14.76 19.93
CA ILE A 213 -13.02 -14.87 18.90
C ILE A 213 -11.92 -15.84 19.33
N LEU A 214 -11.44 -15.69 20.56
CA LEU A 214 -10.33 -16.47 21.08
C LEU A 214 -10.71 -17.93 21.30
N ILE A 215 -11.80 -18.19 22.02
CA ILE A 215 -12.25 -19.54 22.37
C ILE A 215 -12.63 -20.32 21.11
N ASN A 216 -13.49 -19.77 20.25
CA ASN A 216 -13.94 -20.46 19.04
C ASN A 216 -12.78 -20.72 18.08
N GLY A 217 -11.86 -19.77 17.97
CA GLY A 217 -10.69 -19.94 17.12
C GLY A 217 -9.72 -20.99 17.67
N LEU A 218 -9.48 -21.05 18.99
CA LEU A 218 -8.52 -21.98 19.59
C LEU A 218 -9.11 -23.39 19.72
N ASP A 219 -10.41 -23.53 19.97
CA ASP A 219 -11.10 -24.83 19.95
C ASP A 219 -11.00 -25.50 18.56
N GLY A 220 -10.86 -24.71 17.49
CA GLY A 220 -10.60 -25.23 16.14
C GLY A 220 -9.18 -25.78 15.94
N ILE A 221 -8.27 -25.58 16.90
CA ILE A 221 -6.85 -25.92 16.82
C ILE A 221 -6.53 -26.92 17.94
N ALA A 222 -6.45 -28.20 17.61
CA ALA A 222 -6.31 -29.29 18.59
C ALA A 222 -5.12 -29.16 19.55
N GLU A 223 -4.04 -28.49 19.14
CA GLU A 223 -2.84 -28.29 19.95
C GLU A 223 -3.02 -27.21 21.04
N GLU A 224 -4.10 -26.42 20.98
CA GLU A 224 -4.34 -25.26 21.85
C GLU A 224 -5.53 -25.44 22.82
N GLU A 225 -5.96 -26.68 23.08
CA GLU A 225 -7.04 -26.99 24.03
C GLU A 225 -6.77 -26.39 25.42
N GLY A 226 -5.51 -26.38 25.86
CA GLY A 226 -5.10 -25.77 27.13
C GLY A 226 -5.32 -24.26 27.17
N SER A 227 -4.94 -23.56 26.10
CA SER A 227 -5.14 -22.10 25.94
C SER A 227 -6.62 -21.75 25.95
N SER A 228 -7.45 -22.52 25.24
CA SER A 228 -8.91 -22.36 25.23
C SER A 228 -9.53 -22.58 26.62
N ALA A 229 -9.07 -23.59 27.36
CA ALA A 229 -9.57 -23.88 28.71
C ALA A 229 -9.29 -22.72 29.70
N ILE A 230 -8.12 -22.09 29.62
CA ILE A 230 -7.77 -20.92 30.44
C ILE A 230 -8.74 -19.76 30.14
N LEU A 231 -9.00 -19.49 28.85
CA LEU A 231 -9.91 -18.42 28.44
C LEU A 231 -11.35 -18.68 28.87
N LYS A 232 -11.83 -19.93 28.77
CA LYS A 232 -13.15 -20.34 29.29
C LYS A 232 -13.24 -20.11 30.80
N GLN A 233 -12.19 -20.45 31.55
CA GLN A 233 -12.15 -20.22 32.99
C GLN A 233 -12.19 -18.73 33.33
N ASP A 234 -11.43 -17.90 32.63
CA ASP A 234 -11.40 -16.46 32.86
C ASP A 234 -12.73 -15.79 32.45
N ALA A 235 -13.34 -16.20 31.34
CA ALA A 235 -14.68 -15.76 30.96
C ALA A 235 -15.74 -16.13 32.02
N LEU A 236 -15.70 -17.35 32.58
CA LEU A 236 -16.58 -17.77 33.67
C LEU A 236 -16.39 -16.94 34.94
N LYS A 237 -15.15 -16.57 35.28
CA LYS A 237 -14.89 -15.69 36.44
C LYS A 237 -15.50 -14.29 36.24
N ILE A 238 -15.47 -13.77 35.02
CA ILE A 238 -15.93 -12.41 34.70
C ILE A 238 -17.46 -12.36 34.53
N TYR A 239 -18.05 -13.32 33.82
CA TYR A 239 -19.47 -13.29 33.44
C TYR A 239 -20.37 -14.29 34.17
N GLY A 240 -19.80 -15.34 34.78
CA GLY A 240 -20.55 -16.40 35.46
C GLY A 240 -21.12 -17.48 34.55
N ASP A 241 -21.14 -17.26 33.23
CA ASP A 241 -21.63 -18.21 32.22
C ASP A 241 -20.83 -18.11 30.90
N LEU A 242 -21.12 -19.01 29.97
CA LEU A 242 -20.56 -19.05 28.61
C LEU A 242 -21.67 -19.02 27.53
N GLU A 243 -22.85 -18.46 27.84
CA GLU A 243 -23.99 -18.44 26.91
C GLU A 243 -23.70 -17.65 25.63
N PHE A 244 -22.87 -16.60 25.75
CA PHE A 244 -22.45 -15.76 24.62
C PHE A 244 -21.69 -16.51 23.52
N LEU A 245 -21.17 -17.72 23.78
CA LEU A 245 -20.54 -18.55 22.76
C LEU A 245 -21.56 -19.15 21.77
N LYS A 246 -22.83 -19.26 22.17
CA LYS A 246 -23.91 -19.82 21.34
C LYS A 246 -24.53 -18.79 20.39
N GLU A 247 -24.31 -17.51 20.61
CA GLU A 247 -24.90 -16.41 19.82
C GLU A 247 -24.41 -16.38 18.35
N GLU A 248 -23.32 -17.08 18.01
CA GLU A 248 -22.76 -17.12 16.64
C GLU A 248 -23.51 -18.05 15.67
N GLU A 249 -24.14 -19.13 16.16
CA GLU A 249 -24.90 -20.03 15.28
C GLU A 249 -26.07 -19.28 14.60
N GLU A 250 -26.71 -18.34 15.29
CA GLU A 250 -27.86 -17.62 14.75
C GLU A 250 -27.48 -16.53 13.74
N GLU A 251 -26.41 -15.76 13.98
CA GLU A 251 -25.99 -14.67 13.09
C GLU A 251 -25.40 -15.19 11.77
N GLU A 252 -24.60 -16.26 11.80
CA GLU A 252 -24.03 -16.86 10.58
C GLU A 252 -25.11 -17.54 9.71
N ILE A 253 -26.12 -18.15 10.35
CA ILE A 253 -27.33 -18.67 9.68
C ILE A 253 -28.13 -17.53 9.03
N ILE A 254 -28.30 -16.39 9.70
CA ILE A 254 -29.06 -15.25 9.18
C ILE A 254 -28.33 -14.60 7.99
N VAL A 255 -27.01 -14.41 8.08
CA VAL A 255 -26.19 -13.85 6.99
C VAL A 255 -26.19 -14.78 5.76
N THR A 256 -26.09 -16.10 5.98
CA THR A 256 -26.13 -17.10 4.90
C THR A 256 -27.51 -17.17 4.25
N LYS A 257 -28.60 -17.17 5.05
CA LYS A 257 -29.98 -17.11 4.53
C LYS A 257 -30.23 -15.83 3.72
N ASN A 258 -29.76 -14.68 4.20
CA ASN A 258 -29.90 -13.40 3.50
C ASN A 258 -29.06 -13.34 2.22
N GLY A 259 -27.88 -13.96 2.20
CA GLY A 259 -27.04 -14.10 1.01
C GLY A 259 -27.65 -15.00 -0.07
N LEU A 260 -28.28 -16.12 0.32
CA LEU A 260 -29.00 -17.01 -0.60
C LEU A 260 -30.29 -16.40 -1.16
N LEU A 261 -31.05 -15.66 -0.33
CA LEU A 261 -32.27 -14.96 -0.76
C LEU A 261 -31.96 -13.88 -1.82
N ARG A 262 -30.86 -13.14 -1.66
CA ARG A 262 -30.43 -12.17 -2.68
C ARG A 262 -30.02 -12.81 -4.00
N ARG A 263 -29.42 -14.01 -4.00
CA ARG A 263 -29.08 -14.73 -5.26
C ARG A 263 -30.32 -15.25 -5.99
N ARG A 264 -31.37 -15.63 -5.27
CA ARG A 264 -32.64 -16.10 -5.86
C ARG A 264 -33.50 -15.00 -6.49
N GLN A 265 -33.29 -13.72 -6.14
CA GLN A 265 -34.00 -12.60 -6.77
C GLN A 265 -33.31 -12.05 -8.03
N ILE A 266 -32.13 -12.59 -8.39
CA ILE A 266 -31.31 -12.14 -9.52
C ILE A 266 -31.22 -13.24 -10.61
N SER A 267 -31.84 -14.40 -10.40
CA SER A 267 -32.04 -15.46 -11.43
C SER A 267 -33.50 -15.48 -11.85
#